data_AF-A0A453D3G2-F1
#
_entry.id   AF-A0A453D3G2-F1
#
_cell.length_a   1.000
_cell.length_b   1.000
_cell.length_c   1.000
_cell.angle_alpha   90.00
_cell.angle_beta   90.00
_cell.angle_gamma   90.00
#
_symmetry.space_group_name_H-M   'P 1'
#
loop_
_entity.id
_entity.type
_entity.pdbx_description
1 polymer ?
#
loop_
_entity_poly.entity_id
_entity_poly.type
_entity_poly.pdbx_seq_one_letter_code
_entity_poly.pdbx_strand_id
1 'polypeptide(L)' 'GRTIAVKRLKQSALTKKGKCDFTREVEVMARLRHGNLVRLLAYCDEGEERILVYAYMPNKSLDLYIFGTYTCVFYLG' A
#
# COMPACT_ATOMS: atom_id res chain seq x y z
N GLY A 1 -13.27 -8.40 16.39
CA GLY A 1 -12.93 -7.31 15.44
C GLY A 1 -12.20 -7.89 14.24
N ARG A 2 -12.13 -7.18 13.11
CA ARG A 2 -11.40 -7.61 11.90
C ARG A 2 -10.14 -6.76 11.70
N THR A 3 -9.00 -7.40 11.52
CA THR A 3 -7.73 -6.70 11.22
C THR A 3 -7.72 -6.17 9.79
N ILE A 4 -7.24 -4.94 9.61
CA ILE A 4 -7.14 -4.24 8.32
C ILE A 4 -5.76 -3.59 8.17
N ALA A 5 -5.35 -3.33 6.94
CA ALA A 5 -4.15 -2.55 6.63
C ALA A 5 -4.55 -1.16 6.12
N VAL A 6 -3.84 -0.12 6.58
CA VAL A 6 -4.12 1.27 6.23
C VAL A 6 -2.87 1.90 5.63
N LYS A 7 -2.98 2.44 4.41
CA LYS A 7 -1.92 3.19 3.73
C LYS A 7 -2.36 4.65 3.61
N ARG A 8 -1.65 5.55 4.27
CA ARG A 8 -1.90 7.01 4.25
C ARG A 8 -0.83 7.71 3.42
N LEU A 9 -1.24 8.57 2.49
CA LEU A 9 -0.31 9.45 1.79
C LEU A 9 0.11 10.58 2.72
N LYS A 10 1.42 10.86 2.79
CA LYS A 10 1.94 11.96 3.62
C LYS A 10 1.55 13.31 3.03
N GLN A 11 1.39 14.31 3.89
CA GLN A 11 1.10 15.69 3.46
C GLN A 11 2.15 16.24 2.49
N SER A 12 3.43 15.96 2.74
CA SER A 12 4.52 16.34 1.83
C SER A 12 4.42 15.71 0.43
N ALA A 13 3.65 14.62 0.29
CA ALA A 13 3.41 13.92 -0.96
C ALA A 13 2.08 14.31 -1.65
N LEU A 14 1.28 15.22 -1.08
CA LEU A 14 0.03 15.76 -1.66
C LEU A 14 0.25 16.72 -2.83
N THR A 15 1.26 16.43 -3.64
CA THR A 15 1.50 17.08 -4.91
C THR A 15 0.47 16.61 -5.94
N LYS A 16 0.36 17.33 -7.07
CA LYS A 16 -0.47 16.90 -8.20
C LYS A 16 -0.16 15.45 -8.63
N LYS A 17 1.13 15.09 -8.64
CA LYS A 17 1.57 13.73 -8.96
C LYS A 17 1.09 12.71 -7.91
N GLY A 18 1.30 12.98 -6.63
CA GLY A 18 0.85 12.07 -5.57
C GLY A 18 -0.66 11.87 -5.54
N LYS A 19 -1.44 12.91 -5.85
CA LYS A 19 -2.89 12.82 -6.04
C LYS A 19 -3.25 11.94 -7.24
N CYS A 20 -2.59 12.11 -8.40
CA CYS A 20 -2.79 11.24 -9.56
C CYS A 20 -2.42 9.78 -9.28
N ASP A 21 -1.30 9.53 -8.61
CA ASP A 21 -0.84 8.18 -8.25
C ASP A 21 -1.83 7.50 -7.30
N PHE A 22 -2.38 8.24 -6.33
CA PHE A 22 -3.43 7.76 -5.44
C PHE A 22 -4.69 7.36 -6.23
N THR A 23 -5.21 8.24 -7.09
CA THR A 23 -6.40 7.95 -7.90
C THR A 23 -6.18 6.74 -8.80
N ARG A 24 -4.98 6.61 -9.40
CA ARG A 24 -4.60 5.45 -10.21
C ARG A 24 -4.61 4.17 -9.39
N GLU A 25 -4.04 4.19 -8.18
CA GLU A 25 -4.05 3.03 -7.29
C GLU A 25 -5.48 2.62 -6.94
N VAL A 26 -6.35 3.58 -6.59
CA VAL A 26 -7.78 3.31 -6.35
C VAL A 26 -8.45 2.67 -7.56
N GLU A 27 -8.29 3.25 -8.76
CA GLU A 27 -8.94 2.78 -9.98
C GLU A 27 -8.52 1.35 -10.34
N VAL A 28 -7.22 1.07 -10.30
CA VAL A 28 -6.69 -0.27 -10.59
C VAL A 28 -7.15 -1.28 -9.55
N MET A 29 -7.03 -0.95 -8.27
CA MET A 29 -7.37 -1.88 -7.18
C MET A 29 -8.88 -2.10 -7.04
N ALA A 30 -9.72 -1.15 -7.47
CA ALA A 30 -11.17 -1.31 -7.53
C ALA A 30 -11.59 -2.36 -8.57
N ARG A 31 -10.84 -2.45 -9.69
CA ARG A 31 -11.08 -3.41 -10.78
C ARG A 31 -10.51 -4.80 -10.47
N LEU A 32 -9.45 -4.89 -9.67
CA LEU A 32 -8.80 -6.15 -9.32
C LEU A 32 -9.51 -6.86 -8.16
N ARG A 33 -10.37 -7.83 -8.50
CA ARG A 33 -11.04 -8.70 -7.53
C ARG A 33 -10.62 -10.16 -7.75
N HIS A 34 -9.51 -10.56 -7.13
CA HIS A 34 -9.02 -11.94 -7.19
C HIS A 34 -8.51 -12.41 -5.81
N GLY A 35 -8.60 -13.71 -5.52
CA GLY A 35 -8.22 -14.28 -4.22
C GLY A 35 -6.72 -14.19 -3.89
N ASN A 36 -5.88 -13.99 -4.92
CA ASN A 36 -4.43 -13.87 -4.77
C ASN A 36 -3.94 -12.41 -4.76
N LEU A 37 -4.84 -11.43 -4.81
CA LEU A 37 -4.50 -10.01 -4.79
C LEU A 37 -5.04 -9.34 -3.52
N VAL A 38 -4.30 -8.35 -3.01
CA VAL A 38 -4.75 -7.54 -1.88
C VAL A 38 -6.06 -6.85 -2.26
N ARG A 39 -7.12 -7.07 -1.49
CA ARG A 39 -8.43 -6.46 -1.74
C ARG A 39 -8.50 -5.07 -1.11
N LEU A 40 -8.75 -4.04 -1.93
CA LEU A 40 -9.16 -2.72 -1.45
C LEU A 40 -10.57 -2.83 -0.85
N LEU A 41 -10.72 -2.38 0.39
CA LEU A 41 -11.99 -2.38 1.12
C LEU A 41 -12.70 -1.03 1.04
N ALA A 42 -11.93 0.05 1.20
CA ALA A 42 -12.41 1.43 1.15
C ALA A 42 -11.25 2.39 0.87
N TYR A 43 -11.57 3.63 0.52
CA TYR A 43 -10.61 4.72 0.45
C TYR A 43 -11.24 6.01 1.00
N CYS A 44 -10.40 6.97 1.38
CA CYS A 44 -10.79 8.34 1.74
C CYS A 44 -10.00 9.31 0.87
N ASP A 45 -10.72 10.26 0.27
CA ASP A 45 -10.22 11.34 -0.57
C ASP A 45 -10.91 12.64 -0.14
N GLU A 46 -10.55 13.14 1.04
CA GLU A 46 -11.17 14.32 1.64
C GLU A 46 -10.11 15.33 2.05
N GLY A 47 -10.25 16.59 1.64
CA GLY A 47 -9.30 17.66 1.96
C GLY A 47 -7.86 17.28 1.63
N GLU A 48 -6.99 17.30 2.64
CA GLU A 48 -5.58 16.90 2.58
C GLU A 48 -5.34 15.46 3.08
N GLU A 49 -6.38 14.64 3.19
CA GLU A 49 -6.27 13.24 3.61
C GLU A 49 -6.50 12.31 2.43
N ARG A 50 -5.56 11.39 2.23
CA ARG A 50 -5.62 10.33 1.21
C ARG A 50 -5.27 9.01 1.87
N ILE A 51 -6.28 8.16 2.04
CA ILE A 51 -6.15 6.90 2.80
C ILE A 51 -6.69 5.75 1.96
N LEU A 52 -5.96 4.64 1.93
CA LEU A 52 -6.39 3.37 1.34
C LEU A 52 -6.53 2.34 2.46
N VAL A 53 -7.67 1.65 2.49
CA VAL A 53 -7.98 0.62 3.46
C VAL A 53 -8.04 -0.72 2.75
N TYR A 54 -7.17 -1.65 3.15
CA TYR A 54 -7.01 -2.94 2.54
C TYR A 54 -7.37 -4.08 3.50
N ALA A 55 -7.74 -5.23 2.94
CA ALA A 55 -7.78 -6.47 3.69
C ALA A 55 -6.37 -6.79 4.20
N TYR A 56 -6.24 -7.08 5.49
CA TYR A 56 -4.95 -7.44 6.07
C TYR A 56 -4.46 -8.76 5.46
N MET A 57 -3.22 -8.76 4.94
CA MET A 57 -2.52 -9.97 4.52
C MET A 57 -1.55 -10.38 5.64
N PRO A 58 -1.74 -11.54 6.28
CA PRO A 58 -0.90 -11.98 7.39
C PRO A 58 0.49 -12.41 6.94
N ASN A 59 0.61 -12.85 5.69
CA ASN A 59 1.88 -13.21 5.10
C ASN A 59 2.58 -11.93 4.65
N LYS A 60 3.86 -11.80 4.99
CA LYS A 60 4.69 -10.65 4.62
C LYS A 60 4.82 -10.56 3.09
N SER A 61 5.49 -9.52 2.62
CA SER A 61 5.73 -9.33 1.21
C SER A 61 6.57 -10.48 0.63
N LEU A 62 6.28 -10.83 -0.63
CA LEU A 62 6.91 -11.97 -1.31
C LEU A 62 8.44 -11.81 -1.45
N ASP A 63 8.94 -10.57 -1.55
CA ASP A 63 10.37 -10.29 -1.59
C ASP A 63 11.09 -10.85 -0.35
N LEU A 64 10.47 -10.78 0.82
CA LEU A 64 11.06 -11.32 2.04
C LEU A 64 11.19 -12.84 2.00
N TYR A 65 10.26 -13.53 1.32
CA TYR A 65 10.29 -14.98 1.16
C TYR A 65 11.25 -15.43 0.05
N ILE A 66 11.39 -14.66 -1.03
CA ILE A 66 12.25 -15.01 -2.18
C ILE A 66 13.70 -14.63 -1.93
N PHE A 67 13.94 -13.43 -1.41
CA PHE A 67 15.26 -12.82 -1.32
C PHE A 67 15.83 -12.88 0.10
N GLY A 68 15.02 -13.20 1.11
CA GLY A 68 15.43 -13.11 2.51
C GLY A 68 15.75 -11.67 2.90
N THR A 69 16.01 -11.43 4.18
CA THR A 69 16.53 -10.13 4.62
C THR A 69 17.97 -9.99 4.15
N TYR A 70 18.18 -9.44 2.95
CA TYR A 70 19.44 -8.80 2.60
C TYR A 70 19.57 -7.50 3.40
N THR A 71 19.58 -7.59 4.74
CA THR A 71 20.20 -6.57 5.58
C THR A 71 21.68 -6.62 5.27
N CYS A 72 22.04 -5.90 4.21
CA CYS A 72 23.22 -5.05 4.14
C CYS A 72 24.33 -5.46 5.11
N VAL A 73 25.22 -6.35 4.65
CA VAL A 73 26.59 -6.48 5.17
C VAL A 73 27.47 -5.34 4.63
N PHE A 74 26.89 -4.29 4.02
CA PHE A 74 27.62 -3.15 3.45
C PHE A 74 27.86 -1.99 4.43
N TYR A 75 27.60 -2.18 5.73
CA TYR A 75 28.12 -1.29 6.78
C TYR A 75 29.20 -2.01 7.59
N LEU A 76 30.27 -2.44 6.92
CA LEU A 76 31.59 -2.71 7.51
C LEU A 76 32.60 -2.66 6.37
N GLY A 77 32.99 -1.44 6.03
CA GLY A 77 34.02 -1.08 5.05
C GLY A 77 34.32 0.40 5.20
#